data_AF-V4XZY2-F1
#
_entry.id   AF-V4XZY2-F1
#
_cell.length_a   1.000
_cell.length_b   1.000
_cell.length_c   1.000
_cell.angle_alpha   90.00
_cell.angle_beta   90.00
_cell.angle_gamma   90.00
#
_symmetry.space_group_name_H-M   'P 1'
#
loop_
_entity.id
_entity.type
_entity.pdbx_description
1 polymer ?
#
loop_
_entity_poly.entity_id
_entity_poly.type
_entity_poly.pdbx_seq_one_letter_code
_entity_poly.pdbx_strand_id
1 'polypeptide(L)'
;MESETVTLRPGGGARVPFSLNVTRATETARNASADLGSSGRIEVAVVLDVTVDRQTGAGAAQTTTFALRALPDSGLYRVDSDGRTERFERTETVTVERTPGPLRGVGGPLLALVGLGGAVGLVAGRRRGAIALSARERVWLDYRDDRAEFDDAIETVWLPSSARGLVQPPSAAQDLPVVEADSLADLVAFAEDRDEVVLESPGERTYHVVHDGCRYTYEAPPEPGTEPSARADRDQTVGARSEPSPEPED
;
A
#
# COMPACT_ATOMS: atom_id res chain seq x y z
N MET A 1 59.99 8.69 -35.84
CA MET A 1 58.99 9.72 -35.52
C MET A 1 59.49 10.44 -34.29
N GLU A 2 59.49 11.77 -34.31
CA GLU A 2 59.87 12.61 -33.18
C GLU A 2 58.62 12.86 -32.33
N SER A 3 58.71 12.67 -31.02
CA SER A 3 57.60 12.89 -30.08
C SER A 3 58.04 13.89 -29.02
N GLU A 4 57.25 14.94 -28.79
CA GLU A 4 57.50 15.95 -27.76
C GLU A 4 56.32 15.97 -26.77
N THR A 5 56.63 16.00 -25.47
CA THR A 5 55.64 16.06 -24.40
C THR A 5 55.71 17.41 -23.71
N VAL A 6 54.58 18.13 -23.64
CA VAL A 6 54.47 19.44 -23.00
C VAL A 6 53.33 19.44 -22.00
N THR A 7 53.57 19.95 -20.79
CA THR A 7 52.53 20.17 -19.78
C THR A 7 51.93 21.57 -19.93
N LEU A 8 50.62 21.65 -20.13
CA LEU A 8 49.90 22.91 -20.29
C LEU A 8 49.02 23.22 -19.06
N ARG A 9 48.93 24.50 -18.70
CA ARG A 9 47.92 25.00 -17.74
C ARG A 9 46.58 25.21 -18.45
N PRO A 10 45.45 25.28 -17.72
CA PRO A 10 44.15 25.63 -18.33
C PRO A 10 44.26 26.92 -19.15
N GLY A 11 43.85 26.87 -20.42
CA GLY A 11 43.95 27.98 -21.37
C GLY A 11 45.35 28.18 -22.00
N GLY A 12 46.33 27.35 -21.69
CA GLY A 12 47.66 27.37 -22.32
C GLY A 12 47.67 26.71 -23.70
N GLY A 13 48.62 27.10 -24.55
CA GLY A 13 48.85 26.52 -25.88
C GLY A 13 50.32 26.12 -26.08
N ALA A 14 50.55 25.14 -26.95
CA ALA A 14 51.88 24.69 -27.39
C ALA A 14 52.06 24.96 -28.89
N ARG A 15 53.30 25.18 -29.33
CA ARG A 15 53.67 25.29 -30.75
C ARG A 15 54.80 24.32 -31.05
N VAL A 16 54.56 23.39 -31.97
CA VAL A 16 55.54 22.40 -32.41
C VAL A 16 56.11 22.84 -33.76
N PRO A 17 57.38 23.26 -33.85
CA PRO A 17 58.01 23.55 -35.12
C PRO A 17 58.31 22.25 -35.87
N PHE A 18 58.10 22.24 -37.18
CA PHE A 18 58.49 21.13 -38.05
C PHE A 18 59.12 21.65 -39.34
N SER A 19 59.90 20.79 -40.01
CA SER A 19 60.50 21.07 -41.31
C SER A 19 60.35 19.86 -42.21
N LEU A 20 59.88 20.07 -43.43
CA LEU A 20 59.64 19.00 -44.40
C LEU A 20 60.35 19.32 -45.72
N ASN A 21 61.17 18.37 -46.19
CA ASN A 21 61.71 18.43 -47.54
C ASN A 21 60.73 17.77 -48.51
N VAL A 22 59.91 18.59 -49.18
CA VAL A 22 58.84 18.12 -50.07
C VAL A 22 59.38 17.39 -51.31
N THR A 23 60.52 17.83 -51.86
CA THR A 23 61.16 17.16 -53.01
C THR A 23 61.52 15.73 -52.66
N ARG A 24 62.24 15.54 -51.54
CA ARG A 24 62.61 14.20 -51.05
C ARG A 24 61.37 13.35 -50.76
N ALA A 25 60.35 13.92 -50.11
CA ALA A 25 59.12 13.19 -49.81
C ALA A 25 58.38 12.73 -51.09
N THR A 26 58.35 13.58 -52.11
CA THR A 26 57.72 13.28 -53.40
C THR A 26 58.50 12.22 -54.17
N GLU A 27 59.84 12.29 -54.18
CA GLU A 27 60.70 11.26 -54.79
C GLU A 27 60.52 9.90 -54.12
N THR A 28 60.51 9.86 -52.78
CA THR A 28 60.23 8.63 -52.03
C THR A 28 58.86 8.06 -52.39
N ALA A 29 57.82 8.91 -52.49
CA ALA A 29 56.48 8.48 -52.87
C ALA A 29 56.40 7.97 -54.32
N ARG A 30 57.15 8.58 -55.25
CA ARG A 30 57.25 8.12 -56.65
C ARG A 30 57.91 6.75 -56.74
N ASN A 31 59.01 6.55 -56.02
CA ASN A 31 59.71 5.26 -55.98
C ASN A 31 58.80 4.16 -55.42
N ALA A 32 58.13 4.42 -54.29
CA ALA A 32 57.18 3.49 -53.72
C ALA A 32 55.99 3.18 -54.66
N SER A 33 55.51 4.19 -55.41
CA SER A 33 54.44 3.98 -56.40
C SER A 33 54.90 3.13 -57.58
N ALA A 34 56.14 3.32 -58.04
CA ALA A 34 56.75 2.51 -59.10
C ALA A 34 56.94 1.05 -58.67
N ASP A 35 57.40 0.82 -57.42
CA ASP A 35 57.54 -0.52 -56.84
C ASP A 35 56.20 -1.26 -56.75
N LEU A 36 55.12 -0.51 -56.47
CA LEU A 36 53.76 -1.04 -56.36
C LEU A 36 53.00 -1.10 -57.71
N GLY A 37 53.60 -0.62 -58.80
CA GLY A 37 52.95 -0.57 -60.13
C GLY A 37 51.69 0.31 -60.18
N SER A 38 51.57 1.31 -59.30
CA SER A 38 50.38 2.15 -59.15
C SER A 38 50.57 3.52 -59.79
N SER A 39 49.60 3.97 -60.60
CA SER A 39 49.56 5.32 -61.19
C SER A 39 48.75 6.31 -60.36
N GLY A 40 48.67 6.09 -59.04
CA GLY A 40 47.92 6.94 -58.13
C GLY A 40 48.41 8.39 -58.06
N ARG A 41 47.58 9.25 -57.44
CA ARG A 41 47.96 10.65 -57.16
C ARG A 41 48.84 10.68 -55.91
N ILE A 42 50.01 11.29 -56.03
CA ILE A 42 50.91 11.49 -54.89
C ILE A 42 50.43 12.71 -54.09
N GLU A 43 50.13 12.49 -52.81
CA GLU A 43 49.84 13.55 -51.85
C GLU A 43 50.88 13.51 -50.74
N VAL A 44 51.39 14.68 -50.35
CA VAL A 44 52.32 14.83 -49.22
C VAL A 44 51.57 15.52 -48.09
N ALA A 45 51.55 14.92 -46.91
CA ALA A 45 50.91 15.48 -45.74
C ALA A 45 51.80 15.35 -44.50
N VAL A 46 51.72 16.34 -43.61
CA VAL A 46 52.26 16.28 -42.25
C VAL A 46 51.14 15.83 -41.34
N VAL A 47 51.31 14.69 -40.68
CA VAL A 47 50.34 14.13 -39.73
C VAL A 47 50.89 14.29 -38.32
N LEU A 48 50.09 14.84 -37.42
CA LEU A 48 50.41 15.07 -36.02
C LEU A 48 49.39 14.35 -35.14
N ASP A 49 49.85 13.36 -34.38
CA ASP A 49 49.05 12.67 -33.38
C ASP A 49 49.27 13.33 -32.02
N VAL A 50 48.20 13.89 -31.45
CA VAL A 50 48.23 14.57 -30.16
C VAL A 50 47.51 13.69 -29.14
N THR A 51 48.28 13.17 -28.17
CA THR A 51 47.73 12.45 -27.01
C THR A 51 47.71 13.39 -25.81
N VAL A 52 46.53 13.58 -25.22
CA VAL A 52 46.33 14.42 -24.03
C VAL A 52 46.11 13.52 -22.82
N ASP A 53 47.06 13.55 -21.89
CA ASP A 53 47.00 12.83 -20.61
C ASP A 53 46.69 13.80 -19.45
N ARG A 54 45.94 13.31 -18.45
CA ARG A 54 45.54 14.09 -17.28
C ARG A 54 46.41 13.72 -16.07
N GLN A 55 47.29 14.66 -15.69
CA GLN A 55 48.23 14.48 -14.58
C GLN A 55 47.59 14.33 -13.18
N THR A 56 46.29 14.66 -13.01
CA THR A 56 45.61 14.72 -11.70
C THR A 56 44.39 13.82 -11.53
N GLY A 57 44.13 12.84 -12.40
CA GLY A 57 43.08 11.85 -12.12
C GLY A 57 42.68 10.94 -13.27
N ALA A 58 42.03 9.83 -12.93
CA ALA A 58 41.63 8.65 -13.71
C ALA A 58 40.72 8.90 -14.94
N GLY A 59 40.97 9.95 -15.72
CA GLY A 59 40.39 10.13 -17.04
C GLY A 59 41.20 9.34 -18.07
N ALA A 60 40.52 8.76 -19.06
CA ALA A 60 41.18 8.13 -20.19
C ALA A 60 41.93 9.19 -21.02
N ALA A 61 43.13 8.83 -21.51
CA ALA A 61 43.86 9.64 -22.47
C ALA A 61 43.02 9.83 -23.73
N GLN A 62 42.97 11.06 -24.25
CA GLN A 62 42.28 11.37 -25.50
C GLN A 62 43.31 11.58 -26.60
N THR A 63 43.09 10.98 -27.77
CA THR A 63 43.98 11.11 -28.92
C THR A 63 43.24 11.78 -30.07
N THR A 64 43.80 12.87 -30.60
CA THR A 64 43.32 13.54 -31.81
C THR A 64 44.45 13.58 -32.84
N THR A 65 44.13 13.25 -34.10
CA THR A 65 45.05 13.36 -35.24
C THR A 65 44.74 14.60 -36.07
N PHE A 66 45.76 15.41 -36.33
CA PHE A 66 45.72 16.56 -37.23
C PHE A 66 46.53 16.27 -38.49
N ALA A 67 46.05 16.67 -39.66
CA ALA A 67 46.75 16.48 -40.92
C ALA A 67 46.83 17.80 -41.70
N LEU A 68 48.03 18.19 -42.10
CA LEU A 68 48.30 19.38 -42.91
C LEU A 68 48.80 18.95 -44.29
N ARG A 69 48.06 19.27 -45.36
CA ARG A 69 48.40 18.81 -46.71
C ARG A 69 49.27 19.84 -47.43
N ALA A 70 50.34 19.36 -48.06
CA ALA A 70 51.19 20.14 -48.94
C ALA A 70 50.94 19.67 -50.38
N LEU A 71 50.25 20.51 -51.16
CA LEU A 71 49.95 20.22 -52.55
C LEU A 71 51.05 20.82 -53.45
N PRO A 72 51.72 20.02 -54.29
CA PRO A 72 52.60 20.56 -55.31
C PRO A 72 51.75 21.10 -56.47
N ASP A 73 51.70 22.42 -56.64
CA ASP A 73 51.06 23.06 -57.78
C ASP A 73 52.09 23.87 -58.57
N SER A 74 52.40 23.42 -59.79
CA SER A 74 53.13 24.20 -60.80
C SER A 74 54.41 24.91 -60.34
N GLY A 75 55.20 24.27 -59.45
CA GLY A 75 56.47 24.82 -58.94
C GLY A 75 56.33 25.71 -57.70
N LEU A 76 55.11 25.89 -57.19
CA LEU A 76 54.80 26.54 -55.94
C LEU A 76 54.21 25.52 -54.96
N TYR A 77 54.67 25.57 -53.70
CA TYR A 77 54.13 24.74 -52.64
C TYR A 77 53.05 25.53 -51.90
N ARG A 78 51.80 25.06 -51.96
CA ARG A 78 50.69 25.62 -51.17
C ARG A 78 50.40 24.69 -50.01
N VAL A 79 50.45 25.24 -48.80
CA VAL A 79 49.99 24.57 -47.58
C VAL A 79 48.52 24.90 -47.43
N ASP A 80 47.67 23.89 -47.41
CA ASP A 80 46.26 24.05 -47.10
C ASP A 80 46.07 23.85 -45.59
N SER A 81 45.56 24.88 -44.91
CA SER A 81 45.38 24.87 -43.46
C SER A 81 43.98 25.33 -43.10
N ASP A 82 43.09 24.38 -42.81
CA ASP A 82 41.85 24.66 -42.10
C ASP A 82 42.22 24.85 -40.62
N GLY A 83 42.39 26.10 -40.17
CA GLY A 83 42.74 26.39 -38.78
C GLY A 83 41.71 25.80 -37.79
N ARG A 84 41.97 24.58 -37.30
CA ARG A 84 41.08 23.82 -36.43
C ARG A 84 41.48 23.98 -34.98
N THR A 85 40.61 24.58 -34.18
CA THR A 85 40.77 24.70 -32.72
C THR A 85 39.86 23.70 -32.04
N GLU A 86 40.42 22.80 -31.22
CA GLU A 86 39.66 21.85 -30.40
C GLU A 86 39.70 22.29 -28.93
N ARG A 87 38.54 22.28 -28.25
CA ARG A 87 38.40 22.72 -26.86
C ARG A 87 38.11 21.52 -25.97
N PHE A 88 38.85 21.40 -24.87
CA PHE A 88 38.65 20.38 -23.85
C PHE A 88 38.00 21.01 -22.61
N GLU A 89 36.83 20.51 -22.19
CA GLU A 89 36.09 21.02 -21.02
C GLU A 89 36.46 20.28 -19.73
N ARG A 90 36.43 20.99 -18.59
CA ARG A 90 36.63 20.45 -17.25
C ARG A 90 35.39 20.71 -16.40
N THR A 91 34.72 19.65 -15.95
CA THR A 91 33.64 19.71 -14.96
C THR A 91 34.18 19.32 -13.59
N GLU A 92 33.80 20.05 -12.55
CA GLU A 92 34.15 19.75 -11.16
C GLU A 92 32.87 19.47 -10.36
N THR A 93 32.83 18.35 -9.65
CA THR A 93 31.72 18.00 -8.77
C THR A 93 31.92 18.72 -7.44
N VAL A 94 31.01 19.63 -7.10
CA VAL A 94 31.00 20.32 -5.80
C VAL A 94 29.98 19.64 -4.89
N THR A 95 30.44 19.12 -3.76
CA THR A 95 29.56 18.60 -2.71
C THR A 95 29.01 19.76 -1.91
N VAL A 96 27.68 19.93 -1.90
CA VAL A 96 26.98 20.94 -1.09
C VAL A 96 26.31 20.26 0.09
N GLU A 97 26.50 20.82 1.28
CA GLU A 97 25.89 20.33 2.51
C GLU A 97 24.38 20.60 2.48
N ARG A 98 23.58 19.54 2.49
CA ARG A 98 22.12 19.64 2.41
C ARG A 98 21.55 19.69 3.83
N THR A 99 21.21 20.88 4.31
CA THR A 99 20.52 21.03 5.60
C THR A 99 19.16 20.34 5.56
N PRO A 100 18.90 19.31 6.39
CA PRO A 100 17.60 18.66 6.44
C PRO A 100 16.53 19.63 6.94
N GLY A 101 15.39 19.69 6.25
CA GLY A 101 14.26 20.52 6.68
C GLY A 101 13.68 20.08 8.04
N PRO A 102 13.00 20.98 8.77
CA PRO A 102 12.55 20.76 10.15
C PRO A 102 11.55 19.60 10.29
N LEU A 103 10.76 19.34 9.25
CA LEU A 103 9.84 18.19 9.16
C LEU A 103 10.56 16.85 9.35
N ARG A 104 11.82 16.75 8.88
CA ARG A 104 12.61 15.51 8.99
C ARG A 104 13.19 15.29 10.39
N GLY A 105 13.35 16.35 11.18
CA GLY A 105 13.86 16.27 12.55
C GLY A 105 12.78 16.10 13.61
N VAL A 106 11.62 16.77 13.45
CA VAL A 106 10.58 16.84 14.49
C VAL A 106 9.37 15.94 14.20
N GLY A 107 9.23 15.44 12.98
CA GLY A 107 8.07 14.63 12.59
C GLY A 107 7.92 13.32 13.39
N GLY A 108 9.02 12.60 13.64
CA GLY A 108 9.00 11.35 14.41
C GLY A 108 8.56 11.55 15.86
N PRO A 109 9.23 12.42 16.64
CA PRO A 109 8.84 12.72 18.02
C PRO A 109 7.39 13.21 18.15
N LEU A 110 6.93 14.04 17.22
CA LEU A 110 5.57 14.59 17.26
C LEU A 110 4.52 13.49 17.03
N LEU A 111 4.72 12.60 16.04
CA LEU A 111 3.86 11.44 15.83
C LEU A 111 3.83 10.50 17.02
N ALA A 112 4.99 10.27 17.66
CA ALA A 112 5.05 9.45 18.87
C ALA A 112 4.24 10.05 20.02
N LEU A 113 4.31 11.37 20.23
CA LEU A 113 3.51 12.07 21.24
C LEU A 113 2.00 11.99 20.95
N VAL A 114 1.61 12.15 19.68
CA VAL A 114 0.20 12.01 19.27
C VAL A 114 -0.31 10.59 19.52
N GLY A 115 0.46 9.58 19.13
CA GLY A 115 0.11 8.18 19.38
C GLY A 115 -0.01 7.85 20.87
N LEU A 116 0.96 8.30 21.67
CA LEU A 116 0.94 8.09 23.12
C LEU A 116 -0.24 8.83 23.77
N GLY A 117 -0.50 10.07 23.35
CA GLY A 117 -1.64 10.86 23.81
C GLY A 117 -2.97 10.19 23.48
N GLY A 118 -3.12 9.62 22.29
CA GLY A 118 -4.29 8.83 21.90
C GLY A 118 -4.48 7.59 22.77
N ALA A 119 -3.41 6.82 23.01
CA ALA A 119 -3.47 5.63 23.86
C ALA A 119 -3.84 5.96 25.32
N VAL A 120 -3.22 7.00 25.89
CA VAL A 120 -3.55 7.48 27.24
C VAL A 120 -4.99 8.00 27.29
N GLY A 121 -5.44 8.73 26.27
CA GLY A 121 -6.82 9.20 26.13
C GLY A 121 -7.83 8.07 26.12
N LEU A 122 -7.56 7.00 25.36
CA LEU A 122 -8.42 5.81 25.29
C LEU A 122 -8.53 5.12 26.66
N VAL A 123 -7.40 4.88 27.33
CA VAL A 123 -7.38 4.25 28.66
C VAL A 123 -8.10 5.10 29.69
N ALA A 124 -7.88 6.42 29.69
CA ALA A 124 -8.55 7.34 30.59
C ALA A 124 -10.06 7.38 30.32
N GLY A 125 -10.48 7.42 29.05
CA GLY A 125 -11.89 7.38 28.65
C GLY A 125 -12.58 6.09 29.09
N ARG A 126 -11.92 4.94 28.92
CA ARG A 126 -12.41 3.64 29.40
C ARG A 126 -12.56 3.61 30.92
N ARG A 127 -11.55 4.07 31.68
CA ARG A 127 -11.60 4.10 33.15
C ARG A 127 -12.66 5.03 33.71
N ARG A 128 -12.96 6.13 33.02
CA ARG A 128 -14.00 7.09 33.41
C ARG A 128 -15.41 6.68 32.97
N GLY A 129 -15.56 5.53 32.31
CA GLY A 129 -16.85 5.08 31.78
C GLY A 129 -17.34 5.87 30.56
N ALA A 130 -16.54 6.77 30.00
CA ALA A 130 -16.90 7.54 28.80
C ALA A 130 -16.87 6.68 27.52
N ILE A 131 -16.17 5.55 27.56
CA ILE A 131 -16.08 4.54 26.49
C ILE A 131 -16.47 3.18 27.08
N ALA A 132 -17.56 3.14 27.86
CA ALA A 132 -18.10 1.91 28.40
C ALA A 132 -19.39 1.54 27.66
N LEU A 133 -19.54 0.26 27.37
CA LEU A 133 -20.79 -0.29 26.87
C LEU A 133 -21.84 -0.21 27.97
N SER A 134 -23.03 0.27 27.63
CA SER A 134 -24.20 0.17 28.48
C SER A 134 -24.53 -1.29 28.79
N ALA A 135 -25.31 -1.53 29.85
CA ALA A 135 -25.76 -2.88 30.16
C ALA A 135 -26.55 -3.52 28.99
N ARG A 136 -27.34 -2.72 28.27
CA ARG A 136 -28.10 -3.17 27.10
C ARG A 136 -27.20 -3.56 25.93
N GLU A 137 -26.19 -2.75 25.62
CA GLU A 137 -25.24 -3.07 24.55
C GLU A 137 -24.43 -4.33 24.85
N ARG A 138 -24.07 -4.56 26.12
CA ARG A 138 -23.38 -5.79 26.52
C ARG A 138 -24.26 -7.02 26.30
N VAL A 139 -25.47 -7.02 26.85
CA VAL A 139 -26.41 -8.14 26.69
C VAL A 139 -26.74 -8.40 25.22
N TRP A 140 -26.88 -7.34 24.42
CA TRP A 140 -27.04 -7.46 22.97
C TRP A 140 -25.84 -8.09 22.26
N LEU A 141 -24.62 -7.69 22.63
CA LEU A 141 -23.40 -8.24 22.05
C LEU A 141 -23.21 -9.70 22.45
N ASP A 142 -23.48 -10.06 23.71
CA ASP A 142 -23.43 -11.45 24.17
C ASP A 142 -24.41 -12.32 23.36
N TYR A 143 -25.66 -11.88 23.17
CA TYR A 143 -26.61 -12.55 22.27
C TYR A 143 -26.11 -12.64 20.82
N ARG A 144 -25.48 -11.59 20.30
CA ARG A 144 -24.97 -11.57 18.93
C ARG A 144 -23.82 -12.54 18.72
N ASP A 145 -22.97 -12.68 19.73
CA ASP A 145 -21.87 -13.63 19.75
C ASP A 145 -22.44 -15.05 19.82
N ASP A 146 -23.37 -15.35 20.73
CA ASP A 146 -24.07 -16.64 20.81
C ASP A 146 -24.75 -16.99 19.48
N ARG A 147 -25.52 -16.05 18.90
CA ARG A 147 -26.26 -16.29 17.65
C ARG A 147 -25.30 -16.58 16.48
N ALA A 148 -24.11 -15.99 16.47
CA ALA A 148 -23.11 -16.26 15.44
C ALA A 148 -22.41 -17.60 15.68
N GLU A 149 -22.15 -17.96 16.94
CA GLU A 149 -21.54 -19.24 17.33
C GLU A 149 -22.45 -20.43 17.00
N PHE A 150 -23.75 -20.30 17.28
CA PHE A 150 -24.73 -21.39 17.15
C PHE A 150 -25.56 -21.34 15.86
N ASP A 151 -25.14 -20.60 14.82
CA ASP A 151 -25.90 -20.51 13.55
C ASP A 151 -26.15 -21.87 12.92
N ASP A 152 -25.18 -22.78 13.01
CA ASP A 152 -25.28 -24.13 12.44
C ASP A 152 -26.22 -25.06 13.25
N ALA A 153 -26.44 -24.76 14.54
CA ALA A 153 -27.27 -25.54 15.45
C ALA A 153 -28.74 -25.04 15.51
N ILE A 154 -29.00 -23.83 15.02
CA ILE A 154 -30.32 -23.19 15.06
C ILE A 154 -31.03 -23.40 13.73
N GLU A 155 -32.16 -24.10 13.75
CA GLU A 155 -33.00 -24.26 12.56
C GLU A 155 -34.04 -23.14 12.46
N THR A 156 -33.94 -22.34 11.39
CA THR A 156 -34.99 -21.38 11.04
C THR A 156 -36.11 -22.07 10.28
N VAL A 157 -37.23 -22.36 10.95
CA VAL A 157 -38.40 -22.96 10.31
C VAL A 157 -39.40 -21.87 9.91
N TRP A 158 -39.59 -21.70 8.59
CA TRP A 158 -40.63 -20.83 8.05
C TRP A 158 -41.99 -21.50 8.15
N LEU A 159 -42.86 -20.99 9.03
CA LEU A 159 -44.29 -21.31 8.98
C LEU A 159 -44.91 -20.58 7.77
N PRO A 160 -45.46 -21.28 6.77
CA PRO A 160 -46.13 -20.62 5.66
C PRO A 160 -47.30 -19.80 6.17
N SER A 161 -47.46 -18.58 5.65
CA SER A 161 -48.51 -17.64 6.04
C SER A 161 -49.94 -18.19 5.90
N SER A 162 -50.13 -19.21 5.05
CA SER A 162 -51.39 -19.96 4.88
C SER A 162 -51.69 -20.96 6.00
N ALA A 163 -50.71 -21.33 6.83
CA ALA A 163 -50.86 -22.21 7.98
C ALA A 163 -51.11 -21.43 9.29
N ARG A 164 -51.07 -20.09 9.27
CA ARG A 164 -51.29 -19.23 10.45
C ARG A 164 -52.66 -19.42 11.12
N GLY A 165 -53.64 -20.01 10.41
CA GLY A 165 -54.94 -20.41 10.96
C GLY A 165 -55.19 -21.92 11.01
N LEU A 166 -54.27 -22.76 10.52
CA LEU A 166 -54.47 -24.21 10.36
C LEU A 166 -53.38 -25.06 11.00
N VAL A 167 -52.28 -24.44 11.42
CA VAL A 167 -51.24 -25.04 12.26
C VAL A 167 -50.92 -24.01 13.32
N GLN A 168 -51.79 -23.97 14.33
CA GLN A 168 -51.28 -23.86 15.69
C GLN A 168 -50.17 -24.93 15.80
N PRO A 169 -48.98 -24.67 16.39
CA PRO A 169 -48.18 -25.78 16.91
C PRO A 169 -49.17 -26.69 17.65
N PRO A 170 -49.16 -28.02 17.42
CA PRO A 170 -50.28 -28.91 17.78
C PRO A 170 -50.79 -28.46 19.14
N SER A 171 -52.05 -28.05 19.27
CA SER A 171 -52.55 -27.18 20.36
C SER A 171 -51.98 -27.48 21.77
N ALA A 172 -51.59 -28.72 22.02
CA ALA A 172 -50.68 -29.12 23.09
C ALA A 172 -49.46 -28.20 23.35
N ALA A 173 -48.72 -27.74 22.33
CA ALA A 173 -47.46 -26.98 22.43
C ALA A 173 -47.61 -25.50 22.85
N GLN A 174 -48.79 -24.90 22.64
CA GLN A 174 -49.12 -23.57 23.18
C GLN A 174 -49.56 -23.63 24.64
N ASP A 175 -50.13 -24.76 25.06
CA ASP A 175 -50.56 -25.03 26.44
C ASP A 175 -49.47 -25.69 27.29
N LEU A 176 -48.26 -25.91 26.76
CA LEU A 176 -47.15 -26.45 27.57
C LEU A 176 -46.66 -25.42 28.57
N PRO A 177 -46.29 -25.84 29.78
CA PRO A 177 -45.54 -25.00 30.70
C PRO A 177 -44.29 -24.45 30.00
N VAL A 178 -44.14 -23.12 30.07
CA VAL A 178 -43.02 -22.39 29.48
C VAL A 178 -41.91 -22.25 30.51
N VAL A 179 -40.70 -22.56 30.10
CA VAL A 179 -39.48 -22.35 30.90
C VAL A 179 -38.59 -21.38 30.13
N GLU A 180 -38.17 -20.31 30.78
CA GLU A 180 -37.27 -19.33 30.19
C GLU A 180 -35.82 -19.77 30.38
N ALA A 181 -35.01 -19.69 29.33
CA ALA A 181 -33.58 -19.86 29.39
C ALA A 181 -32.90 -18.50 29.65
N ASP A 182 -31.82 -18.51 30.44
CA ASP A 182 -31.09 -17.29 30.79
C ASP A 182 -30.28 -16.72 29.60
N SER A 183 -29.80 -17.59 28.71
CA SER A 183 -29.06 -17.22 27.49
C SER A 183 -29.44 -18.12 26.30
N LEU A 184 -29.09 -17.67 25.09
CA LEU A 184 -29.23 -18.51 23.89
C LEU A 184 -28.30 -19.73 23.98
N ALA A 185 -27.08 -19.54 24.49
CA ALA A 185 -26.14 -20.62 24.76
C ALA A 185 -26.74 -21.71 25.68
N ASP A 186 -27.41 -21.32 26.77
CA ASP A 186 -28.05 -22.28 27.68
C ASP A 186 -29.15 -23.08 27.00
N LEU A 187 -29.93 -22.43 26.13
CA LEU A 187 -31.00 -23.09 25.36
C LEU A 187 -30.41 -24.09 24.34
N VAL A 188 -29.34 -23.70 23.64
CA VAL A 188 -28.67 -24.57 22.66
C VAL A 188 -28.02 -25.75 23.35
N ALA A 189 -27.26 -25.53 24.43
CA ALA A 189 -26.66 -26.61 25.21
C ALA A 189 -27.72 -27.60 25.74
N PHE A 190 -28.86 -27.08 26.19
CA PHE A 190 -29.98 -27.93 26.63
C PHE A 190 -30.52 -28.84 25.51
N ALA A 191 -30.62 -28.29 24.29
CA ALA A 191 -31.10 -29.02 23.12
C ALA A 191 -30.10 -30.08 22.66
N GLU A 192 -28.82 -29.73 22.58
CA GLU A 192 -27.75 -30.64 22.17
C GLU A 192 -27.63 -31.84 23.13
N ASP A 193 -27.71 -31.62 24.44
CA ASP A 193 -27.69 -32.68 25.45
C ASP A 193 -28.83 -33.71 25.27
N ARG A 194 -29.88 -33.37 24.52
CA ARG A 194 -31.12 -34.15 24.37
C ARG A 194 -31.43 -34.55 22.94
N ASP A 195 -30.51 -34.31 22.01
CA ASP A 195 -30.71 -34.51 20.57
C ASP A 195 -31.98 -33.78 20.04
N GLU A 196 -32.32 -32.63 20.64
CA GLU A 196 -33.45 -31.79 20.22
C GLU A 196 -32.97 -30.66 19.30
N VAL A 197 -33.89 -30.08 18.54
CA VAL A 197 -33.61 -28.98 17.60
C VAL A 197 -34.08 -27.65 18.17
N VAL A 198 -33.24 -26.61 18.06
CA VAL A 198 -33.62 -25.23 18.40
C VAL A 198 -34.36 -24.60 17.22
N LEU A 199 -35.60 -24.19 17.46
CA LEU A 199 -36.47 -23.58 16.46
C LEU A 199 -36.52 -22.07 16.62
N GLU A 200 -36.18 -21.33 15.56
CA GLU A 200 -36.30 -19.87 15.52
C GLU A 200 -37.65 -19.44 14.92
N SER A 201 -38.40 -18.62 15.65
CA SER A 201 -39.64 -18.00 15.17
C SER A 201 -39.33 -16.84 14.21
N PRO A 202 -39.73 -16.93 12.93
CA PRO A 202 -39.36 -15.92 11.93
C PRO A 202 -39.99 -14.57 12.25
N GLY A 203 -39.13 -13.56 12.46
CA GLY A 203 -39.52 -12.17 12.70
C GLY A 203 -39.63 -11.74 14.16
N GLU A 204 -39.64 -12.67 15.11
CA GLU A 204 -39.78 -12.37 16.55
C GLU A 204 -38.47 -12.55 17.34
N ARG A 205 -37.41 -13.12 16.72
CA ARG A 205 -36.11 -13.42 17.36
C ARG A 205 -36.27 -14.17 18.68
N THR A 206 -37.25 -15.06 18.70
CA THR A 206 -37.56 -15.95 19.81
C THR A 206 -37.19 -17.37 19.40
N TYR A 207 -36.48 -18.06 20.28
CA TYR A 207 -35.95 -19.40 20.08
C TYR A 207 -36.66 -20.36 21.01
N HIS A 208 -37.00 -21.54 20.52
CA HIS A 208 -37.78 -22.53 21.25
C HIS A 208 -37.20 -23.93 21.13
N VAL A 209 -37.26 -24.68 22.23
CA VAL A 209 -36.99 -26.13 22.27
C VAL A 209 -38.17 -26.79 22.97
N VAL A 210 -38.72 -27.86 22.40
CA VAL A 210 -39.82 -28.61 23.01
C VAL A 210 -39.28 -29.95 23.48
N HIS A 211 -39.38 -30.21 24.78
CA HIS A 211 -38.91 -31.46 25.36
C HIS A 211 -39.78 -31.86 26.55
N ASP A 212 -40.12 -33.14 26.64
CA ASP A 212 -40.87 -33.76 27.76
C ASP A 212 -42.15 -32.99 28.18
N GLY A 213 -42.87 -32.45 27.19
CA GLY A 213 -44.09 -31.69 27.44
C GLY A 213 -43.89 -30.30 28.05
N CYS A 214 -42.67 -29.75 27.98
CA CYS A 214 -42.34 -28.36 28.31
C CYS A 214 -41.82 -27.62 27.08
N ARG A 215 -42.02 -26.30 27.02
CA ARG A 215 -41.42 -25.43 26.00
C ARG A 215 -40.37 -24.54 26.65
N TYR A 216 -39.12 -24.76 26.31
CA TYR A 216 -37.99 -23.92 26.70
C TYR A 216 -37.86 -22.78 25.70
N THR A 217 -37.77 -21.54 26.17
CA THR A 217 -37.78 -20.35 25.31
C THR A 217 -36.68 -19.36 25.68
N TYR A 218 -36.10 -18.71 24.66
CA TYR A 218 -35.21 -17.57 24.83
C TYR A 218 -35.66 -16.45 23.89
N GLU A 219 -35.86 -15.24 24.43
CA GLU A 219 -36.19 -14.05 23.64
C GLU A 219 -34.94 -13.17 23.49
N ALA A 220 -34.60 -12.83 22.24
CA ALA A 220 -33.43 -11.99 21.99
C ALA A 220 -33.60 -10.59 22.61
N PRO A 221 -32.56 -10.04 23.25
CA PRO A 221 -32.59 -8.68 23.76
C PRO A 221 -32.87 -7.68 22.62
N PRO A 222 -33.54 -6.54 22.90
CA PRO A 222 -33.81 -5.54 21.88
C PRO A 222 -32.51 -4.89 21.38
N GLU A 223 -32.47 -4.58 20.08
CA GLU A 223 -31.32 -3.93 19.47
C GLU A 223 -31.09 -2.53 20.07
N PRO A 224 -29.86 -2.19 20.50
CA PRO A 224 -29.53 -0.87 21.04
C PRO A 224 -29.91 0.24 20.04
N GLY A 225 -30.73 1.19 20.48
CA GLY A 225 -31.19 2.30 19.63
C GLY A 225 -32.56 2.06 18.96
N THR A 226 -33.12 0.86 19.05
CA THR A 226 -34.53 0.61 18.72
C THR A 226 -35.38 0.82 19.97
N GLU A 227 -36.37 1.71 19.93
CA GLU A 227 -37.31 1.86 21.05
C GLU A 227 -38.06 0.54 21.25
N PRO A 228 -38.24 0.07 22.51
CA PRO A 228 -38.95 -1.18 22.75
C PRO A 228 -40.36 -1.07 22.17
N SER A 229 -40.70 -1.92 21.19
CA SER A 229 -42.08 -2.08 20.78
C SER A 229 -42.80 -2.74 21.96
N ALA A 230 -43.64 -1.99 22.66
CA ALA A 230 -44.44 -2.49 23.77
C ALA A 230 -45.45 -3.55 23.30
N ARG A 231 -45.02 -4.80 23.21
CA ARG A 231 -45.80 -6.05 23.15
C ARG A 231 -44.84 -7.11 23.70
N ALA A 232 -44.96 -7.67 24.90
CA ALA A 232 -46.13 -8.16 25.59
C ALA A 232 -45.99 -7.97 27.11
N ASP A 233 -46.81 -7.08 27.68
CA ASP A 233 -47.20 -7.16 29.09
C ASP A 233 -48.71 -7.40 29.11
N ARG A 234 -49.08 -8.66 28.95
CA ARG A 234 -50.38 -9.20 29.29
C ARG A 234 -50.16 -10.65 29.71
N ASP A 235 -49.95 -10.87 31.00
CA ASP A 235 -50.91 -11.63 31.81
C ASP A 235 -50.40 -11.85 33.24
N GLN A 236 -50.45 -10.81 34.08
CA GLN A 236 -50.50 -10.99 35.53
C GLN A 236 -51.45 -9.97 36.16
N THR A 237 -52.75 -10.22 36.08
CA THR A 237 -53.71 -9.80 37.13
C THR A 237 -54.86 -10.80 37.21
N VAL A 238 -54.56 -11.99 37.72
CA VAL A 238 -55.59 -12.87 38.28
C VAL A 238 -55.78 -12.52 39.75
N GLY A 239 -56.99 -12.11 40.10
CA GLY A 239 -57.62 -12.49 41.36
C GLY A 239 -57.88 -11.39 42.39
N ALA A 240 -58.95 -10.61 42.21
CA ALA A 240 -59.67 -10.01 43.33
C ALA A 240 -61.18 -10.29 43.20
N ARG A 241 -61.54 -11.49 43.66
CA ARG A 241 -62.77 -11.90 44.33
C ARG A 241 -63.93 -10.89 44.30
N SER A 242 -64.99 -11.29 43.60
CA SER A 242 -66.36 -10.79 43.77
C SER A 242 -66.82 -10.97 45.22
N GLU A 243 -67.30 -9.91 45.86
CA GLU A 243 -68.26 -9.97 46.97
C GLU A 243 -69.26 -8.81 46.88
N PRO A 244 -70.47 -8.96 47.46
CA PRO A 244 -71.71 -8.53 46.82
C PRO A 244 -72.31 -7.22 47.39
N SER A 245 -73.28 -6.73 46.62
CA SER A 245 -74.16 -5.58 46.86
C SER A 245 -74.72 -5.48 48.29
N PRO A 246 -74.81 -4.29 48.89
CA PRO A 246 -75.81 -4.02 49.92
C PRO A 246 -77.14 -3.56 49.27
N GLU A 247 -78.23 -4.09 49.80
CA GLU A 247 -79.62 -3.66 49.56
C GLU A 247 -79.88 -2.21 50.01
N PRO A 248 -80.93 -1.55 49.50
CA PRO A 248 -81.41 -0.29 50.04
C PRO A 248 -82.43 -0.56 51.15
N GLU A 249 -82.32 0.16 52.28
CA GLU A 249 -83.45 0.33 53.20
C GLU A 249 -83.77 1.83 53.36
N ASP A 250 -85.09 2.09 53.38
CA ASP A 250 -85.80 3.35 53.58
C ASP A 250 -85.47 4.06 54.91
#